data_AF-A0A9P0PEW5-F1
#
_entry.id   AF-A0A9P0PEW5-F1
#
_cell.length_a   1.000
_cell.length_b   1.000
_cell.length_c   1.000
_cell.angle_alpha   90.00
_cell.angle_beta   90.00
_cell.angle_gamma   90.00
#
_symmetry.space_group_name_H-M   'P 1'
#
loop_
_entity.id
_entity.type
_entity.pdbx_description
1 polymer ?
#
loop_
_entity_poly.entity_id
_entity_poly.type
_entity_poly.pdbx_seq_one_letter_code
_entity_poly.pdbx_strand_id
1 'polypeptide(L)'
;MKNWKGKTCEDIKIKISEHQGTEIYIDGPYGAPSSHIFRAQHAVLIATGIGVTPFASILQSIMHKYWKARHTCPRCTYSWSSEIPATVMNLRKVDFFWINRDQRSFEWFVNLLSQLEIEQAELGGAMERFLEMHMYITSALQKTDMKAVGLQLALDLLHEKEKRDLITGLKTRTNAGRPNWDKVFKQIADQKKGKVTIFFCGPPNLARILRVKSDQYGFNFRKEVF
;
A
#
# COMPACT_ATOMS: atom_id res chain seq x y z
N MET A 1 -37.84 -14.13 -21.48
CA MET A 1 -37.22 -12.88 -21.97
C MET A 1 -35.73 -12.89 -21.65
N LYS A 2 -34.89 -13.31 -22.60
CA LYS A 2 -33.46 -12.99 -22.63
C LYS A 2 -33.26 -12.16 -23.89
N ASN A 3 -33.11 -10.85 -23.76
CA ASN A 3 -32.80 -9.96 -24.87
C ASN A 3 -31.39 -9.43 -24.69
N TRP A 4 -30.45 -10.11 -25.37
CA TRP A 4 -29.08 -9.66 -25.59
C TRP A 4 -29.03 -9.03 -27.00
N LYS A 5 -29.38 -7.75 -27.12
CA LYS A 5 -29.12 -6.99 -28.35
C LYS A 5 -28.51 -5.64 -28.00
N GLY A 6 -27.25 -5.47 -28.39
CA GLY A 6 -26.50 -4.23 -28.28
C GLY A 6 -24.99 -4.47 -28.13
N LYS A 7 -24.36 -5.14 -29.11
CA LYS A 7 -22.90 -5.27 -29.16
C LYS A 7 -22.29 -3.90 -29.44
N THR A 8 -21.25 -3.52 -28.68
CA THR A 8 -19.87 -3.37 -29.18
C THR A 8 -18.96 -3.00 -28.01
N CYS A 9 -18.12 -3.95 -27.58
CA CYS A 9 -16.78 -3.68 -27.09
C CYS A 9 -15.91 -4.79 -27.69
N GLU A 10 -14.80 -4.42 -28.32
CA GLU A 10 -13.89 -5.40 -28.91
C GLU A 10 -13.19 -6.14 -27.77
N ASP A 11 -13.72 -7.33 -27.46
CA ASP A 11 -13.19 -8.22 -26.44
C ASP A 11 -11.79 -8.71 -26.82
N ILE A 12 -10.78 -8.35 -26.03
CA ILE A 12 -9.47 -9.02 -26.07
C ILE A 12 -9.65 -10.41 -25.43
N LYS A 13 -10.00 -11.40 -26.26
CA LYS A 13 -10.10 -12.80 -25.84
C LYS A 13 -8.72 -13.43 -25.76
N ILE A 14 -8.14 -13.50 -24.56
CA ILE A 14 -6.91 -14.27 -24.31
C ILE A 14 -7.30 -15.67 -23.85
N LYS A 15 -7.01 -16.67 -24.67
CA LYS A 15 -7.19 -18.09 -24.33
C LYS A 15 -5.93 -18.59 -23.60
N ILE A 16 -6.05 -18.95 -22.32
CA ILE A 16 -4.94 -19.50 -21.54
C ILE A 16 -5.09 -21.03 -21.43
N SER A 17 -4.35 -21.73 -22.30
CA SER A 17 -3.95 -23.15 -22.40
C SER A 17 -4.94 -24.34 -22.26
N GLU A 18 -4.55 -25.41 -22.96
CA GLU A 18 -5.16 -26.73 -23.14
C GLU A 18 -4.69 -27.71 -22.05
N HIS A 19 -5.53 -28.00 -21.04
CA HIS A 19 -5.58 -29.28 -20.30
C HIS A 19 -6.78 -29.25 -19.34
N GLN A 20 -7.92 -29.83 -19.77
CA GLN A 20 -9.20 -29.91 -19.04
C GLN A 20 -9.53 -28.69 -18.16
N GLY A 21 -9.26 -27.48 -18.68
CA GLY A 21 -9.32 -26.24 -17.94
C GLY A 21 -10.70 -25.62 -18.03
N THR A 22 -11.25 -25.22 -16.88
CA THR A 22 -12.41 -24.34 -16.81
C THR A 22 -12.19 -23.13 -17.70
N GLU A 23 -13.09 -22.89 -18.64
CA GLU A 23 -13.02 -21.69 -19.49
C GLU A 23 -13.26 -20.44 -18.64
N ILE A 24 -12.24 -19.59 -18.53
CA ILE A 24 -12.32 -18.31 -17.81
C ILE A 24 -12.45 -17.20 -18.84
N TYR A 25 -13.55 -16.46 -18.76
CA TYR A 25 -13.77 -15.25 -19.53
C TYR A 25 -13.45 -14.04 -18.64
N ILE A 26 -12.49 -13.23 -19.07
CA ILE A 26 -12.08 -12.02 -18.37
C ILE A 26 -12.68 -10.83 -19.10
N ASP A 27 -13.53 -10.07 -18.42
CA ASP A 27 -14.04 -8.79 -18.90
C ASP A 27 -13.37 -7.65 -18.12
N GLY A 28 -12.62 -6.82 -18.83
CA GLY A 28 -11.88 -5.71 -18.25
C GLY A 28 -10.76 -5.16 -19.13
N PRO A 29 -10.05 -4.10 -18.68
CA PRO A 29 -10.14 -3.49 -17.35
C PRO A 29 -11.20 -2.39 -17.25
N TYR A 30 -11.96 -2.40 -16.15
CA TYR A 30 -12.76 -1.25 -15.73
C TYR A 30 -11.82 -0.27 -14.99
N GLY A 31 -11.59 0.91 -15.57
CA GLY A 31 -10.61 1.86 -15.08
C GLY A 31 -10.86 2.28 -13.62
N ALA A 32 -9.86 2.07 -12.75
CA ALA A 32 -9.91 2.54 -11.37
C ALA A 32 -9.52 4.04 -11.29
N PRO A 33 -10.11 4.83 -10.38
CA PRO A 33 -9.76 6.25 -10.15
C PRO A 33 -8.31 6.51 -9.64
N SER A 34 -7.50 5.46 -9.53
CA SER A 34 -6.15 5.42 -8.94
C SER A 34 -5.07 6.18 -9.71
N SER A 35 -5.35 6.68 -10.93
CA SER A 35 -4.39 7.50 -11.70
C SER A 35 -3.93 8.75 -10.95
N HIS A 36 -4.74 9.24 -10.02
CA HIS A 36 -4.42 10.41 -9.18
C HIS A 36 -3.28 10.13 -8.19
N ILE A 37 -3.04 8.87 -7.83
CA ILE A 37 -1.96 8.49 -6.89
C ILE A 37 -0.60 8.83 -7.50
N PHE A 38 -0.40 8.55 -8.78
CA PHE A 38 0.85 8.85 -9.48
C PHE A 38 1.13 10.34 -9.65
N ARG A 39 0.11 11.20 -9.50
CA ARG A 39 0.22 12.66 -9.58
C ARG A 39 0.49 13.31 -8.22
N ALA A 40 0.27 12.60 -7.12
CA ALA A 40 0.54 13.09 -5.77
C ALA A 40 2.05 13.17 -5.53
N GLN A 41 2.49 14.14 -4.73
CA GLN A 41 3.87 14.23 -4.28
C GLN A 41 4.11 13.32 -3.07
N HIS A 42 3.19 13.38 -2.11
CA HIS A 42 3.18 12.51 -0.94
C HIS A 42 1.83 11.81 -0.88
N ALA A 43 1.82 10.51 -1.18
CA ALA A 43 0.60 9.70 -1.14
C ALA A 43 0.49 9.00 0.22
N VAL A 44 -0.67 9.11 0.86
CA VAL A 44 -0.99 8.37 2.09
C VAL A 44 -2.10 7.39 1.74
N LEU A 45 -1.74 6.11 1.62
CA LEU A 45 -2.66 5.04 1.24
C LEU A 45 -3.19 4.37 2.50
N ILE A 46 -4.49 4.46 2.78
CA ILE A 46 -5.09 3.89 3.99
C ILE A 46 -6.11 2.83 3.58
N ALA A 47 -5.81 1.58 3.89
CA ALA A 47 -6.65 0.43 3.60
C ALA A 47 -7.15 -0.23 4.89
N THR A 48 -8.39 -0.73 4.86
CA THR A 48 -8.92 -1.59 5.92
C THR A 48 -9.41 -2.93 5.38
N GLY A 49 -9.07 -4.04 6.04
CA GLY A 49 -9.56 -5.36 5.64
C GLY A 49 -9.13 -5.72 4.21
N ILE A 50 -10.09 -6.24 3.44
CA ILE A 50 -9.92 -6.57 2.02
C ILE A 50 -9.70 -5.35 1.11
N GLY A 51 -9.93 -4.13 1.61
CA GLY A 51 -9.69 -2.89 0.85
C GLY A 51 -8.21 -2.63 0.52
N VAL A 52 -7.32 -3.53 0.93
CA VAL A 52 -5.88 -3.50 0.65
C VAL A 52 -5.51 -3.93 -0.77
N THR A 53 -6.29 -4.84 -1.36
CA THR A 53 -6.06 -5.44 -2.67
C THR A 53 -5.80 -4.42 -3.79
N PRO A 54 -6.59 -3.34 -3.94
CA PRO A 54 -6.30 -2.34 -4.97
C PRO A 54 -4.97 -1.62 -4.73
N PHE A 55 -4.63 -1.31 -3.47
CA PHE A 55 -3.37 -0.67 -3.14
C PHE A 55 -2.17 -1.59 -3.36
N ALA A 56 -2.34 -2.91 -3.26
CA ALA A 56 -1.32 -3.89 -3.65
C ALA A 56 -0.82 -3.66 -5.07
N SER A 57 -1.77 -3.66 -6.02
CA SER A 57 -1.50 -3.52 -7.43
C SER A 57 -0.88 -2.15 -7.73
N ILE A 58 -1.34 -1.11 -7.02
CA ILE A 58 -0.77 0.24 -7.12
C ILE A 58 0.68 0.26 -6.62
N LEU A 59 0.98 -0.34 -5.46
CA LEU A 59 2.34 -0.39 -4.91
C LEU A 59 3.30 -1.16 -5.83
N GLN A 60 2.87 -2.31 -6.37
CA GLN A 60 3.63 -3.04 -7.38
C GLN A 60 3.87 -2.21 -8.64
N SER A 61 2.84 -1.49 -9.12
CA SER A 61 2.97 -0.62 -10.29
C SER A 61 3.94 0.54 -10.04
N ILE A 62 3.91 1.14 -8.84
CA ILE A 62 4.86 2.16 -8.42
C ILE A 62 6.28 1.58 -8.42
N MET A 63 6.48 0.42 -7.80
CA MET A 63 7.78 -0.25 -7.73
C MET A 63 8.34 -0.56 -9.13
N HIS A 64 7.52 -1.12 -10.01
CA HIS A 64 7.90 -1.43 -11.39
C HIS A 64 8.34 -0.20 -12.19
N LYS A 65 7.66 0.94 -11.99
CA LYS A 65 8.04 2.21 -12.62
C LYS A 65 9.39 2.72 -12.11
N TYR A 66 9.66 2.59 -10.81
CA TYR A 66 10.99 2.90 -10.25
C TYR A 66 12.07 1.95 -10.75
N TRP A 67 11.77 0.66 -10.86
CA TRP A 67 12.69 -0.34 -11.38
C TRP A 67 13.11 -0.03 -12.83
N LYS A 68 12.14 0.30 -13.69
CA LYS A 68 12.41 0.66 -15.10
C LYS A 68 13.26 1.93 -15.26
N ALA A 69 13.18 2.86 -14.31
CA ALA A 69 13.97 4.07 -14.32
C ALA A 69 15.44 3.82 -13.91
N ARG A 70 15.71 2.69 -13.26
CA ARG A 70 17.05 2.30 -12.83
C ARG A 70 17.81 1.64 -13.97
N HIS A 71 19.05 2.06 -14.10
CA HIS A 71 20.02 1.43 -14.98
C HIS A 71 21.19 0.92 -14.13
N THR A 72 21.59 -0.32 -14.41
CA THR A 72 22.76 -0.92 -13.79
C THR A 72 23.81 -1.10 -14.88
N CYS A 73 25.03 -0.63 -14.63
CA CYS A 73 26.11 -0.82 -15.58
C CYS A 73 26.40 -2.34 -15.67
N PRO A 74 26.41 -2.94 -16.87
CA PRO A 74 26.68 -4.37 -17.02
C PRO A 74 28.16 -4.72 -16.73
N ARG A 75 29.04 -3.73 -16.58
CA ARG A 75 30.50 -3.90 -16.48
C ARG A 75 31.07 -3.59 -15.10
N CYS A 76 30.36 -2.81 -14.29
CA CYS A 76 30.69 -2.57 -12.89
C CYS A 76 29.36 -2.44 -12.14
N THR A 77 29.28 -2.86 -10.89
CA THR A 77 28.04 -2.89 -10.08
C THR A 77 27.43 -1.50 -9.79
N TYR A 78 27.92 -0.46 -10.46
CA TYR A 78 27.40 0.89 -10.40
C TYR A 78 25.99 0.95 -10.98
N SER A 79 25.08 1.55 -10.21
CA SER A 79 23.69 1.77 -10.62
C SER A 79 23.37 3.26 -10.57
N TRP A 80 22.63 3.74 -11.56
CA TRP A 80 22.08 5.09 -11.59
C TRP A 80 20.59 5.05 -11.88
N SER A 81 19.85 6.08 -11.49
CA SER A 81 18.46 6.25 -11.88
C SER A 81 18.37 7.36 -12.92
N SER A 82 17.66 7.10 -14.01
CA SER A 82 17.12 8.18 -14.83
C SER A 82 16.05 8.92 -14.02
N GLU A 83 15.92 10.23 -14.22
CA GLU A 83 14.82 10.99 -13.63
C GLU A 83 13.51 10.50 -14.26
N ILE A 84 12.57 10.05 -13.43
CA ILE A 84 11.22 9.72 -13.91
C ILE A 84 10.55 11.06 -14.24
N PRO A 85 10.11 11.28 -15.48
CA PRO A 85 9.44 12.52 -15.82
C PRO A 85 8.22 12.75 -14.91
N ALA A 86 8.04 13.97 -14.41
CA ALA A 86 6.92 14.31 -13.54
C ALA A 86 5.54 14.07 -14.20
N THR A 87 5.51 13.97 -15.53
CA THR A 87 4.34 13.56 -16.33
C THR A 87 3.95 12.09 -16.13
N VAL A 88 4.92 11.24 -15.76
CA VAL A 88 4.75 9.79 -15.55
C VAL A 88 4.51 9.47 -14.07
N MET A 89 5.28 10.11 -13.18
CA MET A 89 5.13 9.97 -11.73
C MET A 89 5.76 11.18 -11.01
N ASN A 90 4.98 11.85 -10.16
CA ASN A 90 5.46 12.97 -9.32
C ASN A 90 5.63 12.57 -7.84
N LEU A 91 5.59 11.26 -7.59
CA LEU A 91 5.57 10.66 -6.26
C LEU A 91 6.96 10.68 -5.65
N ARG A 92 7.05 11.22 -4.43
CA ARG A 92 8.29 11.34 -3.65
C ARG A 92 8.27 10.43 -2.43
N LYS A 93 7.09 10.26 -1.83
CA LYS A 93 6.86 9.45 -0.64
C LYS A 93 5.49 8.80 -0.67
N VAL A 94 5.43 7.58 -0.17
CA VAL A 94 4.23 6.79 0.05
C VAL A 94 4.24 6.32 1.50
N ASP A 95 3.22 6.70 2.27
CA ASP A 95 2.91 6.09 3.55
C ASP A 95 1.70 5.16 3.38
N PHE A 96 1.92 3.87 3.56
CA PHE A 96 0.89 2.85 3.42
C PHE A 96 0.44 2.35 4.79
N PHE A 97 -0.81 2.61 5.14
CA PHE A 97 -1.46 2.16 6.36
C PHE A 97 -2.39 1.00 6.06
N TRP A 98 -2.10 -0.16 6.64
CA TRP A 98 -3.01 -1.31 6.57
C TRP A 98 -3.59 -1.64 7.94
N ILE A 99 -4.90 -1.46 8.08
CA ILE A 99 -5.61 -1.60 9.35
C ILE A 99 -6.53 -2.82 9.26
N ASN A 100 -6.28 -3.83 10.08
CA ASN A 100 -7.16 -4.99 10.18
C ASN A 100 -7.64 -5.19 11.61
N ARG A 101 -8.66 -6.03 11.74
CA ARG A 101 -9.10 -6.51 13.04
C ARG A 101 -8.14 -7.57 13.56
N ASP A 102 -7.91 -8.62 12.78
CA ASP A 102 -7.23 -9.83 13.21
C ASP A 102 -5.93 -10.09 12.42
N GLN A 103 -4.99 -10.79 13.06
CA GLN A 103 -3.68 -11.13 12.47
C GLN A 103 -3.80 -12.02 11.24
N ARG A 104 -4.75 -12.96 11.21
CA ARG A 104 -4.96 -13.87 10.07
C ARG A 104 -5.26 -13.14 8.75
N SER A 105 -5.81 -11.93 8.82
CA SER A 105 -6.05 -11.10 7.64
C SER A 105 -4.75 -10.63 6.97
N PHE A 106 -3.62 -10.69 7.68
CA PHE A 106 -2.30 -10.34 7.15
C PHE A 106 -1.63 -11.51 6.40
N GLU A 107 -1.88 -12.77 6.79
CA GLU A 107 -1.13 -13.95 6.32
C GLU A 107 -1.07 -14.10 4.79
N TRP A 108 -2.19 -13.92 4.09
CA TRP A 108 -2.26 -14.14 2.64
C TRP A 108 -1.59 -13.02 1.81
N PHE A 109 -1.43 -11.82 2.38
CA PHE A 109 -1.00 -10.61 1.66
C PHE A 109 0.37 -10.09 2.12
N VAL A 110 0.80 -10.51 3.31
CA VAL A 110 2.09 -10.17 3.88
C VAL A 110 3.23 -10.61 2.97
N ASN A 111 3.16 -11.78 2.34
CA ASN A 111 4.21 -12.24 1.42
C ASN A 111 4.46 -11.24 0.28
N LEU A 112 3.39 -10.65 -0.25
CA LEU A 112 3.48 -9.62 -1.28
C LEU A 112 4.11 -8.34 -0.73
N LEU A 113 3.69 -7.89 0.45
CA LEU A 113 4.30 -6.72 1.10
C LEU A 113 5.78 -6.95 1.42
N SER A 114 6.17 -8.18 1.75
CA SER A 114 7.56 -8.56 2.03
C SER A 114 8.42 -8.51 0.78
N GLN A 115 7.88 -8.97 -0.35
CA GLN A 115 8.54 -8.82 -1.64
C GLN A 115 8.76 -7.34 -1.98
N LEU A 116 7.73 -6.50 -1.81
CA LEU A 116 7.85 -5.06 -2.05
C LEU A 116 8.90 -4.39 -1.13
N GLU A 117 9.00 -4.82 0.12
CA GLU A 117 9.99 -4.25 1.06
C GLU A 117 11.43 -4.66 0.72
N ILE A 118 11.63 -5.92 0.29
CA ILE A 118 12.93 -6.43 -0.17
C ILE A 118 13.36 -5.71 -1.44
N GLU A 119 12.48 -5.63 -2.44
CA GLU A 119 12.72 -4.90 -3.70
C GLU A 119 13.12 -3.45 -3.42
N GLN A 120 12.40 -2.76 -2.51
CA GLN A 120 12.77 -1.40 -2.10
C GLN A 120 14.17 -1.34 -1.46
N ALA A 121 14.51 -2.31 -0.60
CA ALA A 121 15.78 -2.31 0.12
C ALA A 121 16.98 -2.51 -0.83
N GLU A 122 16.82 -3.33 -1.87
CA GLU A 122 17.82 -3.52 -2.93
C GLU A 122 17.99 -2.26 -3.79
N LEU A 123 16.88 -1.57 -4.07
CA LEU A 123 16.88 -0.31 -4.82
C LEU A 123 17.46 0.88 -4.03
N GLY A 124 17.35 0.84 -2.70
CA GLY A 124 17.64 1.93 -1.76
C GLY A 124 19.10 2.38 -1.64
N GLY A 125 20.03 1.73 -2.33
CA GLY A 125 21.43 2.20 -2.41
C GLY A 125 21.60 3.52 -3.17
N ALA A 126 20.62 3.91 -4.01
CA ALA A 126 20.66 5.15 -4.80
C ALA A 126 19.40 6.05 -4.65
N MET A 127 18.34 5.55 -4.01
CA MET A 127 17.10 6.30 -3.74
C MET A 127 16.77 6.26 -2.25
N GLU A 128 16.33 7.39 -1.69
CA GLU A 128 15.73 7.43 -0.36
C GLU A 128 14.52 6.47 -0.30
N ARG A 129 14.30 5.77 0.83
CA ARG A 129 13.15 4.87 1.02
C ARG A 129 11.83 5.62 0.78
N PHE A 130 11.23 5.42 -0.39
CA PHE A 130 10.03 6.13 -0.82
C PHE A 130 8.76 5.53 -0.25
N LEU A 131 8.73 4.25 0.08
CA LEU A 131 7.61 3.51 0.65
C LEU A 131 7.88 3.20 2.13
N GLU A 132 6.98 3.66 2.98
CA GLU A 132 6.92 3.33 4.39
C GLU A 132 5.58 2.68 4.68
N MET A 133 5.61 1.49 5.25
CA MET A 133 4.41 0.73 5.56
C MET A 133 4.15 0.82 7.07
N HIS A 134 2.87 0.78 7.46
CA HIS A 134 2.40 0.86 8.83
C HIS A 134 1.23 -0.10 9.02
N MET A 135 1.40 -1.12 9.85
CA MET A 135 0.37 -2.15 10.05
C MET A 135 -0.31 -1.95 11.40
N TYR A 136 -1.64 -2.07 11.44
CA TYR A 136 -2.42 -1.90 12.66
C TYR A 136 -3.36 -3.08 12.89
N ILE A 137 -3.26 -3.69 14.08
CA ILE A 137 -4.16 -4.77 14.53
C ILE A 137 -5.10 -4.22 15.59
N THR A 138 -6.34 -3.95 15.21
CA THR A 138 -7.31 -3.25 16.06
C THR A 138 -7.92 -4.12 17.16
N SER A 139 -7.92 -5.46 17.03
CA SER A 139 -8.41 -6.36 18.09
C SER A 139 -7.38 -6.62 19.19
N ALA A 140 -6.11 -6.31 18.96
CA ALA A 140 -5.02 -6.57 19.91
C ALA A 140 -5.19 -5.83 21.26
N LEU A 141 -5.98 -4.75 21.30
CA LEU A 141 -6.27 -3.97 22.51
C LEU A 141 -7.63 -4.27 23.15
N GLN A 142 -8.45 -5.17 22.60
CA GLN A 142 -9.83 -5.38 23.08
C GLN A 142 -10.00 -6.45 24.15
N LYS A 143 -8.93 -7.10 24.62
CA LYS A 143 -9.01 -7.95 25.81
C LYS A 143 -8.22 -7.27 26.91
N THR A 144 -8.95 -6.64 27.81
CA THR A 144 -8.51 -6.07 29.09
C THR A 144 -7.46 -6.95 29.75
N ASP A 145 -6.14 -6.72 29.60
CA ASP A 145 -5.13 -7.52 30.32
C ASP A 145 -3.70 -7.10 30.00
N MET A 146 -2.80 -7.37 30.96
CA MET A 146 -1.33 -7.37 30.87
C MET A 146 -0.75 -8.01 29.58
N LYS A 147 -1.55 -8.79 28.84
CA LYS A 147 -1.22 -9.39 27.54
C LYS A 147 -1.01 -8.38 26.43
N ALA A 148 -1.71 -7.24 26.43
CA ALA A 148 -1.52 -6.20 25.42
C ALA A 148 -0.17 -5.47 25.60
N VAL A 149 0.22 -5.22 26.86
CA VAL A 149 1.53 -4.66 27.22
C VAL A 149 2.63 -5.68 26.94
N GLY A 150 2.41 -6.95 27.32
CA GLY A 150 3.35 -8.04 27.01
C GLY A 150 3.54 -8.27 25.51
N LEU A 151 2.47 -8.15 24.71
CA LEU A 151 2.56 -8.23 23.26
C LEU A 151 3.31 -7.03 22.67
N GLN A 152 3.03 -5.81 23.12
CA GLN A 152 3.74 -4.62 22.64
C GLN A 152 5.22 -4.66 23.03
N LEU A 153 5.54 -5.04 24.27
CA LEU A 153 6.92 -5.18 24.75
C LEU A 153 7.65 -6.34 24.05
N ALA A 154 6.97 -7.46 23.79
CA ALA A 154 7.53 -8.55 23.00
C ALA A 154 7.80 -8.10 21.57
N LEU A 155 6.86 -7.40 20.93
CA LEU A 155 7.07 -6.83 19.60
C LEU A 155 8.27 -5.86 19.59
N ASP A 156 8.37 -4.97 20.58
CA ASP A 156 9.43 -3.98 20.68
C ASP A 156 10.81 -4.64 20.93
N LEU A 157 10.92 -5.58 21.88
CA LEU A 157 12.15 -6.33 22.18
C LEU A 157 12.60 -7.23 21.03
N LEU A 158 11.65 -7.79 20.28
CA LEU A 158 11.92 -8.68 19.16
C LEU A 158 12.32 -7.90 17.90
N HIS A 159 11.71 -6.72 17.65
CA HIS A 159 12.14 -5.78 16.61
C HIS A 159 13.61 -5.36 16.81
N GLU A 160 14.00 -5.13 18.07
CA GLU A 160 15.35 -4.71 18.43
C GLU A 160 16.41 -5.81 18.17
N LYS A 161 15.99 -7.09 18.23
CA LYS A 161 16.87 -8.25 18.09
C LYS A 161 17.01 -8.78 16.65
N GLU A 162 15.94 -8.73 15.84
CA GLU A 162 15.93 -9.34 14.49
C GLU A 162 15.87 -8.33 13.33
N LYS A 163 15.62 -7.03 13.59
CA LYS A 163 15.34 -6.01 12.55
C LYS A 163 14.22 -6.43 11.57
N ARG A 164 13.33 -7.35 11.98
CA ARG A 164 12.14 -7.82 11.25
C ARG A 164 11.04 -8.13 12.27
N ASP A 165 9.80 -7.89 11.89
CA ASP A 165 8.57 -8.15 12.64
C ASP A 165 8.17 -9.60 12.40
N LEU A 166 8.05 -10.44 13.42
CA LEU A 166 7.70 -11.87 13.22
C LEU A 166 6.21 -12.12 12.99
N ILE A 167 5.31 -11.15 13.21
CA ILE A 167 3.90 -11.29 12.84
C ILE A 167 3.73 -11.31 11.31
N THR A 168 4.67 -10.67 10.59
CA THR A 168 4.61 -10.50 9.13
C THR A 168 5.94 -10.82 8.39
N GLY A 169 7.04 -11.05 9.08
CA GLY A 169 8.39 -11.10 8.51
C GLY A 169 8.94 -9.75 8.01
N LEU A 170 8.21 -8.64 8.14
CA LEU A 170 8.55 -7.32 7.56
C LEU A 170 9.42 -6.45 8.48
N LYS A 171 10.30 -5.60 7.96
CA LYS A 171 10.97 -4.52 8.75
C LYS A 171 9.98 -3.49 9.33
N THR A 172 8.78 -3.46 8.78
CA THR A 172 7.68 -2.58 9.14
C THR A 172 7.07 -2.92 10.51
N ARG A 173 6.94 -1.92 11.39
CA ARG A 173 6.37 -2.08 12.74
C ARG A 173 4.86 -2.36 12.68
N THR A 174 4.43 -3.47 13.27
CA THR A 174 3.02 -3.72 13.57
C THR A 174 2.63 -3.02 14.88
N ASN A 175 1.62 -2.16 14.80
CA ASN A 175 1.12 -1.39 15.93
C ASN A 175 -0.18 -2.02 16.46
N ALA A 176 -0.24 -2.29 17.76
CA ALA A 176 -1.48 -2.72 18.40
C ALA A 176 -2.47 -1.54 18.51
N GLY A 177 -3.74 -1.80 18.17
CA GLY A 177 -4.82 -0.83 18.32
C GLY A 177 -5.17 -0.03 17.07
N ARG A 178 -5.90 1.05 17.28
CA ARG A 178 -6.31 1.98 16.21
C ARG A 178 -5.26 3.09 16.06
N PRO A 179 -4.99 3.56 14.83
CA PRO A 179 -4.10 4.69 14.62
C PRO A 179 -4.60 5.94 15.37
N ASN A 180 -3.71 6.61 16.07
CA ASN A 180 -3.96 7.96 16.56
C ASN A 180 -3.72 8.94 15.40
N TRP A 181 -4.79 9.29 14.69
CA TRP A 181 -4.69 10.11 13.48
C TRP A 181 -4.09 11.49 13.70
N ASP A 182 -4.23 12.08 14.90
CA ASP A 182 -3.57 13.36 15.23
C ASP A 182 -2.04 13.21 15.25
N LYS A 183 -1.54 12.16 15.90
CA LYS A 183 -0.10 11.87 15.92
C LYS A 183 0.41 11.50 14.53
N VAL A 184 -0.32 10.63 13.84
CA VAL A 184 0.05 10.15 12.49
C VAL A 184 0.09 11.31 11.50
N PHE A 185 -0.94 12.16 11.45
CA PHE A 185 -1.01 13.25 10.47
C PHE A 185 0.00 14.34 10.78
N LYS A 186 0.27 14.60 12.07
CA LYS A 186 1.36 15.48 12.48
C LYS A 186 2.71 14.95 12.00
N GLN A 187 3.00 13.68 12.24
CA GLN A 187 4.25 13.06 11.77
C GLN A 187 4.38 13.13 10.25
N ILE A 188 3.30 12.84 9.50
CA ILE A 188 3.29 12.94 8.03
C ILE A 188 3.57 14.38 7.57
N ALA A 189 2.97 15.38 8.21
CA ALA A 189 3.22 16.80 7.90
C ALA A 189 4.70 17.18 8.17
N ASP A 190 5.26 16.69 9.27
CA ASP A 190 6.62 17.00 9.70
C ASP A 190 7.70 16.41 8.77
N GLN A 191 7.38 15.35 8.00
CA GLN A 191 8.28 14.78 6.99
C GLN A 191 8.55 15.75 5.82
N LYS A 192 7.68 16.74 5.58
CA LYS A 192 7.82 17.76 4.51
C LYS A 192 8.12 17.20 3.11
N LYS A 193 7.50 16.07 2.74
CA LYS A 193 7.70 15.40 1.44
C LYS A 193 6.81 15.94 0.31
N GLY A 194 6.21 17.12 0.48
CA GLY A 194 5.40 17.82 -0.52
C GLY A 194 3.91 17.83 -0.19
N LYS A 195 3.06 18.10 -1.19
CA LYS A 195 1.60 18.15 -1.00
C LYS A 195 1.06 16.74 -0.72
N VAL A 196 0.50 16.57 0.48
CA VAL A 196 -0.07 15.31 0.97
C VAL A 196 -1.45 15.07 0.37
N THR A 197 -1.66 13.85 -0.15
CA THR A 197 -2.98 13.37 -0.60
C THR A 197 -3.26 12.01 0.00
N ILE A 198 -4.37 11.93 0.74
CA ILE A 198 -4.86 10.71 1.37
C ILE A 198 -5.80 9.99 0.43
N PHE A 199 -5.53 8.71 0.19
CA PHE A 199 -6.36 7.78 -0.56
C PHE A 199 -6.86 6.72 0.40
N PHE A 200 -8.17 6.60 0.56
CA PHE A 200 -8.78 5.74 1.56
C PHE A 200 -9.71 4.69 0.93
N CYS A 201 -9.50 3.42 1.27
CA CYS A 201 -10.40 2.31 0.96
C CYS A 201 -10.82 1.59 2.25
N GLY A 202 -12.09 1.70 2.63
CA GLY A 202 -12.59 1.12 3.87
C GLY A 202 -13.96 1.64 4.32
N PRO A 203 -14.36 1.38 5.58
CA PRO A 203 -15.69 1.68 6.07
C PRO A 203 -15.97 3.19 6.13
N PRO A 204 -17.23 3.62 5.92
CA PRO A 204 -17.61 5.03 5.84
C PRO A 204 -17.34 5.82 7.13
N ASN A 205 -17.43 5.16 8.28
CA ASN A 205 -17.17 5.80 9.58
C ASN A 205 -15.72 6.30 9.68
N LEU A 206 -14.75 5.50 9.23
CA LEU A 206 -13.36 5.91 9.21
C LEU A 206 -13.09 6.96 8.13
N ALA A 207 -13.73 6.84 6.95
CA ALA A 207 -13.65 7.87 5.91
C ALA A 207 -14.02 9.26 6.44
N ARG A 208 -15.10 9.36 7.23
CA ARG A 208 -15.55 10.64 7.82
C ARG A 208 -14.52 11.22 8.78
N ILE A 209 -13.92 10.38 9.63
CA ILE A 209 -12.87 10.81 10.57
C ILE A 209 -11.65 11.31 9.80
N LEU A 210 -11.18 10.54 8.82
CA LEU A 210 -10.03 10.89 8.00
C LEU A 210 -10.25 12.17 7.22
N ARG A 211 -11.46 12.39 6.68
CA ARG A 211 -11.79 13.63 5.99
C ARG A 211 -11.65 14.86 6.89
N VAL A 212 -12.26 14.84 8.08
CA VAL A 212 -12.16 15.93 9.06
C VAL A 212 -10.70 16.18 9.46
N LYS A 213 -9.93 15.12 9.72
CA LYS A 213 -8.50 15.25 10.02
C LYS A 213 -7.70 15.77 8.83
N SER A 214 -8.05 15.39 7.61
CA SER A 214 -7.36 15.87 6.40
C SER A 214 -7.56 17.38 6.26
N ASP A 215 -8.79 17.86 6.45
CA ASP A 215 -9.12 19.28 6.39
C ASP A 215 -8.35 20.09 7.45
N GLN A 216 -8.20 19.55 8.67
CA GLN A 216 -7.44 20.19 9.75
C GLN A 216 -5.95 20.38 9.42
N TYR A 217 -5.35 19.46 8.67
CA TYR A 217 -3.94 19.49 8.30
C TYR A 217 -3.70 20.04 6.88
N GLY A 218 -4.75 20.47 6.17
CA GLY A 218 -4.67 20.95 4.79
C GLY A 218 -4.32 19.86 3.77
N PHE A 219 -4.59 18.59 4.09
CA PHE A 219 -4.34 17.45 3.21
C PHE A 219 -5.51 17.26 2.24
N ASN A 220 -5.21 16.86 1.00
CA ASN A 220 -6.26 16.43 0.08
C ASN A 220 -6.79 15.06 0.54
N PHE A 221 -8.11 14.86 0.52
CA PHE A 221 -8.72 13.56 0.86
C PHE A 221 -9.50 12.99 -0.33
N ARG A 222 -9.26 11.71 -0.63
CA ARG A 222 -9.97 10.96 -1.67
C ARG A 222 -10.42 9.62 -1.09
N LYS A 223 -11.73 9.37 -1.16
CA LYS A 223 -12.29 8.06 -0.89
C LYS A 223 -12.30 7.28 -2.21
N GLU A 224 -11.56 6.19 -2.23
CA GLU A 224 -11.52 5.29 -3.37
C GLU A 224 -12.60 4.22 -3.19
N VAL A 225 -13.35 3.96 -4.26
CA VAL A 225 -14.28 2.84 -4.36
C VAL A 225 -13.72 1.97 -5.48
N PHE A 226 -13.29 0.77 -5.11
CA PHE A 226 -12.73 -0.23 -6.01
C PHE A 226 -13.69 -1.41 -6.11
#